data_AF-A0A0B2UCU2-F1
#
_entry.id   AF-A0A0B2UCU2-F1
#
_cell.length_a   1.000
_cell.length_b   1.000
_cell.length_c   1.000
_cell.angle_alpha   90.00
_cell.angle_beta   90.00
_cell.angle_gamma   90.00
#
_symmetry.space_group_name_H-M   'P 1'
#
loop_
_entity.id
_entity.type
_entity.pdbx_description
1 polymer ?
#
loop_
_entity_poly.entity_id
_entity_poly.type
_entity_poly.pdbx_seq_one_letter_code
_entity_poly.pdbx_strand_id
1 'polypeptide(L)'
;MKEDEFNELKHNLENYIPLLPESVIDHYMEKAGVVTSDPNMKKLVSLLAHKFITDVAISSRQYHKINQKAAQKDKRFANEKKTTFQLADLESALEEVGINISRPHYYI
;
A
#
# COMPACT_ATOMS: atom_id res chain seq x y z
N MET A 1 16.34 -17.61 -4.12
CA MET A 1 16.80 -16.28 -3.71
C MET A 1 18.29 -16.44 -3.46
N LYS A 2 19.15 -15.76 -4.22
CA LYS A 2 20.60 -15.95 -4.07
C LYS A 2 21.01 -15.32 -2.73
N GLU A 3 21.78 -16.01 -1.89
CA GLU A 3 22.22 -15.48 -0.58
C GLU A 3 22.88 -14.10 -0.70
N ASP A 4 23.54 -13.85 -1.83
CA ASP A 4 24.16 -12.58 -2.17
C ASP A 4 23.16 -11.40 -2.18
N GLU A 5 21.95 -11.60 -2.73
CA GLU A 5 20.91 -10.56 -2.81
C GLU A 5 20.36 -10.20 -1.42
N PHE A 6 20.28 -11.19 -0.53
CA PHE A 6 19.81 -10.97 0.84
C PHE A 6 20.84 -10.21 1.68
N ASN A 7 22.12 -10.53 1.51
CA ASN A 7 23.21 -9.81 2.18
C ASN A 7 23.31 -8.36 1.69
N GLU A 8 23.11 -8.13 0.39
CA GLU A 8 23.04 -6.79 -0.18
C GLU A 8 21.86 -5.99 0.39
N LEU A 9 20.67 -6.59 0.51
CA LEU A 9 19.51 -5.97 1.14
C LEU A 9 19.81 -5.57 2.58
N LYS A 10 20.44 -6.45 3.36
CA LYS A 10 20.79 -6.18 4.76
C LYS A 10 21.74 -4.99 4.87
N HIS A 11 22.74 -4.91 4.00
CA HIS A 11 23.68 -3.78 3.98
C HIS A 11 22.99 -2.46 3.60
N ASN A 12 22.08 -2.50 2.61
CA ASN A 12 21.29 -1.32 2.23
C ASN A 12 20.33 -0.86 3.33
N LEU A 13 19.84 -1.79 4.15
CA LEU A 13 18.91 -1.50 5.24
C LEU A 13 19.58 -0.75 6.40
N GLU A 14 20.87 -0.98 6.65
CA GLU A 14 21.63 -0.27 7.68
C GLU A 14 21.62 1.25 7.43
N ASN A 15 21.76 1.64 6.16
CA ASN A 15 21.77 3.04 5.71
C ASN A 15 20.37 3.61 5.40
N TYR A 16 19.31 2.79 5.46
CA TYR A 16 17.97 3.23 5.17
C TYR A 16 17.40 4.08 6.31
N ILE A 17 16.82 5.23 5.94
CA ILE A 17 16.06 6.09 6.84
C ILE A 17 14.57 5.83 6.57
N PRO A 18 13.84 5.21 7.52
CA PRO A 18 12.43 4.89 7.34
C PRO A 18 11.56 6.14 7.25
N LEU A 19 10.53 6.08 6.38
CA LEU A 19 9.52 7.13 6.26
C LEU A 19 8.62 7.18 7.50
N LEU A 20 8.36 6.01 8.10
CA LEU A 20 7.55 5.90 9.31
C LEU A 20 8.41 6.20 10.54
N PRO A 21 7.96 7.07 11.46
CA PRO A 21 8.68 7.33 12.71
C PRO A 21 8.83 6.06 13.55
N GLU A 22 9.97 5.90 14.22
CA GLU A 22 10.26 4.72 15.05
C GLU A 22 9.20 4.51 16.15
N SER A 23 8.71 5.59 16.76
CA SER A 23 7.67 5.52 17.81
C SER A 23 6.37 4.87 17.35
N VAL A 24 6.00 5.03 16.07
CA VAL A 24 4.81 4.40 15.50
C VAL A 24 5.04 2.90 15.34
N ILE A 25 6.22 2.52 14.84
CA ILE A 25 6.59 1.12 14.66
C ILE A 25 6.66 0.41 16.02
N ASP A 26 7.25 1.05 17.02
CA ASP A 26 7.38 0.49 18.37
C ASP A 26 6.01 0.23 19.01
N HIS A 27 5.10 1.19 18.92
CA HIS A 27 3.73 1.00 19.40
C HIS A 27 3.01 -0.18 18.71
N TYR A 28 3.14 -0.33 17.39
CA TYR A 28 2.51 -1.45 16.67
C TYR A 28 3.21 -2.79 16.94
N MET A 29 4.52 -2.81 17.15
CA MET A 29 5.27 -4.00 17.54
C MET A 29 4.90 -4.47 18.94
N GLU A 30 4.83 -3.57 19.91
CA GLU A 30 4.36 -3.86 21.28
C GLU A 30 2.91 -4.37 21.27
N LYS A 31 2.03 -3.72 20.49
CA LYS A 31 0.64 -4.17 20.32
C LYS A 31 0.54 -5.57 19.72
N ALA A 32 1.46 -5.95 18.83
CA ALA A 32 1.55 -7.29 18.27
C ALA A 32 2.24 -8.30 19.19
N GLY A 33 2.77 -7.87 20.35
CA GLY A 33 3.53 -8.71 21.28
C GLY A 33 4.95 -9.02 20.82
N VAL A 34 5.49 -8.27 19.85
CA VAL A 34 6.84 -8.46 19.32
C VAL A 34 7.78 -7.46 19.99
N VAL A 35 8.72 -7.96 20.80
CA VAL A 35 9.78 -7.16 21.38
C VAL A 35 11.08 -7.47 20.63
N THR A 36 11.72 -6.44 20.08
CA THR A 36 12.94 -6.61 19.29
C THR A 36 13.93 -5.50 19.58
N SER A 37 15.16 -5.88 19.91
CA SER A 37 16.25 -4.95 20.23
C SER A 37 17.04 -4.50 19.01
N ASP A 38 16.91 -5.20 17.86
CA ASP A 38 17.62 -4.89 16.63
C ASP A 38 16.92 -3.75 15.85
N PRO A 39 17.55 -2.59 15.65
CA PRO A 39 16.99 -1.48 14.86
C PRO A 39 16.72 -1.87 13.40
N ASN A 40 17.49 -2.81 12.84
CA ASN A 40 17.32 -3.24 11.46
C ASN A 40 15.99 -3.97 11.25
N MET A 41 15.51 -4.74 12.24
CA MET A 41 14.19 -5.36 12.16
C MET A 41 13.07 -4.32 12.13
N LYS A 42 13.18 -3.24 12.92
CA LYS A 42 12.21 -2.13 12.88
C LYS A 42 12.19 -1.43 11.51
N LYS A 43 13.37 -1.16 10.95
CA LYS A 43 13.51 -0.60 9.60
C LYS A 43 12.93 -1.52 8.52
N LEU A 44 13.15 -2.82 8.63
CA LEU A 44 12.59 -3.80 7.70
C LEU A 44 11.07 -3.81 7.73
N VAL A 45 10.47 -3.86 8.92
CA VAL A 45 9.00 -3.82 9.07
C VAL A 45 8.44 -2.52 8.51
N SER A 46 9.09 -1.39 8.78
CA SER A 46 8.71 -0.10 8.19
C SER A 46 8.79 -0.13 6.65
N LEU A 47 9.84 -0.72 6.08
CA LEU A 47 10.01 -0.81 4.62
C LEU A 47 8.94 -1.70 3.99
N LEU A 48 8.65 -2.84 4.61
CA LEU A 48 7.61 -3.77 4.14
C LEU A 48 6.21 -3.12 4.19
N ALA A 49 5.88 -2.43 5.29
CA ALA A 49 4.63 -1.70 5.41
C ALA A 49 4.51 -0.61 4.34
N HIS A 50 5.59 0.14 4.11
CA HIS A 50 5.63 1.17 3.08
C HIS A 50 5.49 0.60 1.66
N LYS A 51 6.17 -0.52 1.36
CA LYS A 51 6.04 -1.23 0.09
C LYS A 51 4.60 -1.70 -0.11
N PHE A 52 3.99 -2.30 0.91
CA PHE A 52 2.61 -2.79 0.84
C PHE A 52 1.61 -1.68 0.49
N ILE A 53 1.67 -0.54 1.19
CA ILE A 53 0.81 0.61 0.91
C ILE A 53 1.04 1.14 -0.52
N THR A 54 2.31 1.18 -0.95
CA THR A 54 2.69 1.64 -2.30
C THR A 54 2.11 0.73 -3.38
N ASP A 55 2.20 -0.60 -3.19
CA ASP A 55 1.66 -1.57 -4.15
C ASP A 55 0.14 -1.41 -4.27
N VAL A 56 -0.59 -1.31 -3.15
CA VAL A 56 -2.05 -1.08 -3.16
C VAL A 56 -2.41 0.23 -3.84
N ALA A 57 -1.67 1.32 -3.59
CA ALA A 57 -1.89 2.62 -4.21
C ALA A 57 -1.63 2.58 -5.74
N ILE A 58 -0.61 1.85 -6.17
CA ILE A 58 -0.30 1.65 -7.59
C ILE A 58 -1.42 0.86 -8.26
N SER A 59 -1.86 -0.26 -7.69
CA SER A 59 -2.98 -1.06 -8.21
C SER A 59 -4.26 -0.23 -8.31
N SER A 60 -4.62 0.51 -7.25
CA SER A 60 -5.79 1.41 -7.25
C SER A 60 -5.70 2.46 -8.37
N ARG A 61 -4.52 3.04 -8.60
CA ARG A 61 -4.31 3.98 -9.72
C ARG A 61 -4.46 3.32 -11.08
N GLN A 62 -4.08 2.05 -11.22
CA GLN A 62 -4.28 1.31 -12.46
C GLN A 62 -5.77 1.07 -12.74
N TYR A 63 -6.53 0.64 -11.73
CA TYR A 63 -7.99 0.52 -11.81
C TYR A 63 -8.66 1.84 -12.17
N HIS A 64 -8.27 2.94 -11.53
CA HIS A 64 -8.79 4.27 -11.86
C HIS A 64 -8.60 4.63 -13.34
N LYS A 65 -7.43 4.33 -13.92
CA LYS A 65 -7.16 4.58 -15.35
C LYS A 65 -8.01 3.70 -16.26
N ILE A 66 -8.24 2.44 -15.88
CA ILE A 66 -9.07 1.51 -16.65
C ILE A 66 -10.53 2.00 -16.64
N ASN A 67 -11.04 2.34 -15.46
CA ASN A 67 -12.40 2.85 -15.27
C ASN A 67 -12.62 4.19 -15.97
N GLN A 68 -11.66 5.10 -15.89
CA GLN A 68 -11.71 6.38 -16.61
C GLN A 68 -11.75 6.18 -18.13
N LYS A 69 -10.92 5.29 -18.70
CA LYS A 69 -10.95 4.97 -20.15
C LYS A 69 -12.27 4.35 -20.58
N ALA A 70 -12.90 3.55 -19.72
CA ALA A 70 -14.22 2.99 -19.99
C ALA A 70 -15.29 4.09 -20.02
N ALA A 71 -15.26 5.01 -19.04
CA ALA A 71 -16.17 6.16 -18.97
C ALA A 71 -16.01 7.13 -20.16
N GLN A 72 -14.79 7.35 -20.65
CA GLN A 72 -14.51 8.21 -21.82
C GLN A 72 -15.17 7.73 -23.12
N LYS A 73 -15.51 6.44 -23.24
CA LYS A 73 -16.26 5.92 -24.41
C LYS A 73 -17.72 6.34 -24.39
N ASP A 74 -18.26 6.69 -23.23
CA ASP A 74 -19.63 7.15 -23.07
C ASP A 74 -19.65 8.69 -23.07
N LYS A 75 -20.07 9.26 -24.21
CA LYS A 75 -20.12 10.72 -24.45
C LYS A 75 -21.05 11.47 -23.48
N ARG A 76 -21.84 10.77 -22.67
CA ARG A 76 -22.72 11.35 -21.63
C ARG A 76 -21.97 11.78 -20.38
N PHE A 77 -20.77 11.23 -20.13
CA PHE A 77 -19.98 11.55 -18.95
C PHE A 77 -18.93 12.60 -19.31
N ALA A 78 -18.88 13.67 -18.50
CA ALA A 78 -17.84 14.68 -18.63
C ALA A 78 -16.48 14.05 -18.36
N ASN A 79 -15.47 14.40 -19.18
CA ASN A 79 -14.10 13.97 -18.94
C ASN A 79 -13.58 14.60 -17.64
N GLU A 80 -13.59 13.84 -16.55
CA GLU A 80 -12.87 14.21 -15.34
C GLU A 80 -11.37 14.18 -15.62
N LYS A 81 -10.75 15.36 -15.75
CA LYS A 81 -9.33 15.50 -16.04
C LYS A 81 -8.43 15.30 -14.81
N LYS A 82 -9.01 15.34 -13.61
CA LYS A 82 -8.26 15.24 -12.35
C LYS A 82 -8.32 13.81 -11.85
N THR A 83 -7.15 13.19 -11.66
CA THR A 83 -7.04 11.89 -11.00
C THR A 83 -7.51 12.01 -9.56
N THR A 84 -8.52 11.23 -9.18
CA THR A 84 -9.03 11.15 -7.82
C THR A 84 -8.85 9.74 -7.28
N PHE A 85 -8.61 9.61 -5.98
CA PHE A 85 -8.59 8.30 -5.33
C PHE A 85 -10.02 7.94 -4.92
N GLN A 86 -10.65 7.02 -5.66
CA GLN A 86 -12.05 6.63 -5.44
C GLN A 86 -12.16 5.29 -4.71
N LEU A 87 -13.24 5.12 -3.97
CA LEU A 87 -13.48 3.89 -3.20
C LEU A 87 -13.61 2.66 -4.10
N ALA A 88 -14.32 2.78 -5.23
CA ALA A 88 -14.50 1.67 -6.17
C ALA A 88 -13.16 1.13 -6.70
N ASP A 89 -12.20 2.02 -7.00
CA ASP A 89 -10.87 1.62 -7.49
C ASP A 89 -10.05 0.92 -6.39
N LEU A 90 -10.19 1.37 -5.14
CA LEU A 90 -9.55 0.77 -3.98
C LEU A 90 -10.15 -0.60 -3.63
N GLU A 91 -11.47 -0.74 -3.72
CA GLU A 91 -12.17 -2.01 -3.49
C GLU A 91 -11.68 -3.08 -4.45
N SER A 92 -11.59 -2.76 -5.75
CA SER A 92 -11.02 -3.67 -6.75
C SER A 92 -9.55 -4.01 -6.47
N ALA A 93 -8.74 -3.03 -6.08
CA ALA A 93 -7.33 -3.26 -5.77
C ALA A 93 -7.12 -4.13 -4.52
N LEU A 94 -7.98 -4.00 -3.51
CA LEU A 94 -7.90 -4.78 -2.28
C LEU A 94 -8.45 -6.20 -2.44
N GLU A 95 -9.42 -6.39 -3.35
CA GLU A 95 -9.92 -7.71 -3.71
C GLU A 95 -8.81 -8.61 -4.30
N GLU A 96 -7.91 -8.05 -5.12
CA GLU A 96 -6.72 -8.78 -5.63
C GLU A 96 -5.79 -9.26 -4.51
N VAL A 97 -5.73 -8.53 -3.41
CA VAL A 97 -4.93 -8.87 -2.22
C VAL A 97 -5.69 -9.83 -1.28
N GLY A 98 -6.97 -10.12 -1.57
CA GLY A 98 -7.82 -11.01 -0.78
C GLY A 98 -8.60 -10.29 0.33
N ILE A 99 -8.67 -8.95 0.30
CA ILE A 99 -9.41 -8.14 1.27
C ILE A 99 -10.74 -7.70 0.64
N ASN A 100 -11.86 -8.25 1.13
CA ASN A 100 -13.19 -7.86 0.67
C ASN A 100 -13.74 -6.68 1.49
N ILE A 101 -14.03 -5.57 0.82
CA ILE A 101 -14.72 -4.42 1.41
C ILE A 101 -16.14 -4.40 0.85
N SER A 102 -17.11 -4.86 1.64
CA SER A 102 -18.52 -4.75 1.32
C SER A 102 -19.11 -3.60 2.12
N ARG A 103 -19.31 -2.45 1.47
CA ARG A 103 -20.01 -1.30 2.04
C ARG A 103 -21.18 -0.91 1.14
N PRO A 104 -22.40 -0.77 1.68
CA PRO A 104 -23.52 -0.31 0.88
C PRO A 104 -23.33 1.18 0.51
N HIS A 105 -23.76 1.56 -0.68
CA HIS A 105 -23.70 2.96 -1.12
C HIS A 105 -24.59 3.90 -0.29
N TYR A 106 -25.64 3.36 0.32
CA TYR A 106 -26.52 4.06 1.25
C TYR A 106 -27.10 3.07 2.26
N TYR A 107 -27.45 3.56 3.45
CA TYR A 107 -28.24 2.83 4.42
C TYR A 107 -29.70 3.32 4.31
N ILE A 108 -30.66 2.39 4.32
CA ILE A 108 -32.11 2.69 4.39
C ILE A 108 -32.51 2.76 5.86
#